data_AF-A0A0N8KIY1-F1
#
_entry.id   AF-A0A0N8KIY1-F1
#
_cell.length_a   1.000
_cell.length_b   1.000
_cell.length_c   1.000
_cell.angle_alpha   90.00
_cell.angle_beta   90.00
_cell.angle_gamma   90.00
#
_symmetry.space_group_name_H-M   'P 1'
#
loop_
_entity.id
_entity.type
_entity.pdbx_description
1 polymer ?
#
loop_
_entity_poly.entity_id
_entity_poly.type
_entity_poly.pdbx_seq_one_letter_code
_entity_poly.pdbx_strand_id
1 'polypeptide(L)'
;MQANIEKFRKDLDSLIKQGQLLLVAMQYDCHPEAVEEAYGEDFKKLKKSLPNFKIEYQGWYSASKALIKQLLPDRLADFTRHYEKPKPRKDITFENYRVEDYLQGLRVTRGWEKEEIVGPQAAIPHFEQQRAILKAVSTRFENSLYDIRQLVQADLFDSELATATSPPD
;
A
#
# COMPACT_ATOMS: atom_id res chain seq x y z
N MET A 1 -9.58 -8.48 23.63
CA MET A 1 -10.06 -7.68 22.48
C MET A 1 -9.16 -6.48 22.18
N GLN A 2 -8.89 -5.60 23.15
CA GLN A 2 -8.02 -4.42 22.96
C GLN A 2 -6.59 -4.76 22.49
N ALA A 3 -5.94 -5.76 23.08
CA ALA A 3 -4.59 -6.19 22.67
C ALA A 3 -4.49 -6.66 21.21
N ASN A 4 -5.56 -7.28 20.66
CA ASN A 4 -5.59 -7.71 19.27
C ASN A 4 -5.72 -6.51 18.31
N ILE A 5 -6.52 -5.50 18.67
CA ILE A 5 -6.72 -4.28 17.88
C ILE A 5 -5.42 -3.47 17.81
N GLU A 6 -4.70 -3.34 18.92
CA GLU A 6 -3.40 -2.65 18.94
C GLU A 6 -2.36 -3.38 18.07
N LYS A 7 -2.36 -4.72 18.09
CA LYS A 7 -1.50 -5.51 17.21
C LYS A 7 -1.83 -5.23 15.74
N PHE A 8 -3.10 -5.27 15.35
CA PHE A 8 -3.51 -4.97 13.97
C PHE A 8 -3.11 -3.55 13.53
N ARG A 9 -3.24 -2.55 14.41
CA ARG A 9 -2.78 -1.19 14.14
C ARG A 9 -1.27 -1.16 13.87
N LYS A 10 -0.48 -1.79 14.73
CA LYS A 10 0.99 -1.87 14.58
C LYS A 10 1.38 -2.59 13.29
N ASP A 11 0.69 -3.67 12.94
CA ASP A 11 0.94 -4.43 11.72
C ASP A 11 0.63 -3.57 10.47
N LEU A 12 -0.48 -2.82 10.47
CA LEU A 12 -0.83 -1.87 9.41
C LEU A 12 0.20 -0.74 9.28
N ASP A 13 0.61 -0.14 10.40
CA ASP A 13 1.64 0.93 10.41
C ASP A 13 2.98 0.41 9.89
N SER A 14 3.35 -0.82 10.26
CA SER A 14 4.56 -1.50 9.75
C SER A 14 4.48 -1.68 8.24
N LEU A 15 3.34 -2.15 7.72
CA LEU A 15 3.15 -2.37 6.29
C LEU A 15 3.17 -1.07 5.48
N ILE A 16 2.63 0.03 6.02
CA ILE A 16 2.71 1.36 5.42
C ILE A 16 4.16 1.86 5.36
N LYS A 17 4.93 1.66 6.43
CA LYS A 17 6.36 2.01 6.49
C LYS A 17 7.19 1.18 5.52
N GLN A 18 6.95 -0.14 5.44
CA GLN A 18 7.58 -1.02 4.45
C GLN A 18 7.31 -0.54 3.03
N GLY A 19 6.07 -0.14 2.73
CA GLY A 19 5.71 0.46 1.45
C GLY A 19 6.51 1.74 1.14
N GLN A 20 6.75 2.60 2.14
CA GLN A 20 7.58 3.80 1.96
C GLN A 20 9.03 3.43 1.62
N LEU A 21 9.61 2.46 2.33
CA LEU A 21 10.98 2.01 2.04
C LEU A 21 11.10 1.37 0.66
N LEU A 22 10.10 0.58 0.25
CA LEU A 22 10.01 0.06 -1.11
C LEU A 22 9.95 1.17 -2.15
N LEU A 23 9.22 2.26 -1.90
CA LEU A 23 9.11 3.37 -2.85
C LEU A 23 10.48 4.04 -3.02
N VAL A 24 11.18 4.30 -1.92
CA VAL A 24 12.53 4.88 -1.98
C VAL A 24 13.49 3.93 -2.70
N ALA A 25 13.40 2.61 -2.45
CA ALA A 25 14.22 1.63 -3.16
C ALA A 25 13.96 1.63 -4.67
N MET A 26 12.70 1.73 -5.09
CA MET A 26 12.30 1.82 -6.50
C MET A 26 12.77 3.12 -7.14
N GLN A 27 12.61 4.25 -6.45
CA GLN A 27 13.09 5.56 -6.91
C GLN A 27 14.61 5.55 -7.04
N TYR A 28 15.33 4.92 -6.11
CA TYR A 28 16.78 4.79 -6.16
C TYR A 28 17.26 3.91 -7.33
N ASP A 29 16.54 2.82 -7.65
CA ASP A 29 16.83 1.97 -8.82
C ASP A 29 16.68 2.75 -10.14
N CYS A 30 15.77 3.73 -10.19
CA CYS A 30 15.50 4.51 -11.39
C CYS A 30 16.35 5.80 -11.49
N HIS A 31 16.55 6.50 -10.38
CA HIS A 31 17.13 7.84 -10.31
C HIS A 31 18.04 7.99 -9.07
N PRO A 32 19.20 7.31 -9.04
CA PRO A 32 20.04 7.27 -7.84
C PRO A 32 20.54 8.64 -7.39
N GLU A 33 20.97 9.49 -8.33
CA GLU A 33 21.49 10.84 -8.04
C GLU A 33 20.41 11.75 -7.43
N ALA A 34 19.21 11.76 -8.01
CA ALA A 34 18.10 12.58 -7.51
C ALA A 34 17.66 12.18 -6.09
N VAL A 35 17.69 10.87 -5.79
CA VAL A 35 17.38 10.36 -4.44
C VAL A 35 18.50 10.69 -3.46
N GLU A 36 19.77 10.54 -3.86
CA GLU A 36 20.92 10.92 -3.02
C GLU A 36 20.90 12.41 -2.68
N GLU A 37 20.56 13.27 -3.65
CA GLU A 37 20.39 14.71 -3.44
C GLU A 37 19.23 15.03 -2.50
N ALA A 38 18.06 14.43 -2.72
CA ALA A 38 16.86 14.69 -1.92
C ALA A 38 17.00 14.29 -0.45
N TYR A 39 17.77 13.26 -0.13
CA TYR A 39 17.98 12.76 1.23
C TYR A 39 19.32 13.20 1.87
N GLY A 40 20.23 13.76 1.09
CA GLY A 40 21.52 14.27 1.56
C GLY A 40 22.30 13.27 2.43
N GLU A 41 22.84 13.74 3.56
CA GLU A 41 23.66 12.90 4.46
C GLU A 41 22.89 11.73 5.09
N ASP A 42 21.58 11.87 5.27
CA ASP A 42 20.74 10.84 5.86
C ASP A 42 20.56 9.64 4.93
N PHE A 43 20.77 9.82 3.62
CA PHE A 43 20.69 8.72 2.66
C PHE A 43 21.67 7.60 2.99
N LYS A 44 22.87 7.91 3.50
CA LYS A 44 23.88 6.89 3.85
C LYS A 44 23.38 5.90 4.91
N LYS A 45 22.56 6.38 5.85
CA LYS A 45 21.92 5.53 6.87
C LYS A 45 20.74 4.77 6.27
N LEU A 46 19.89 5.47 5.52
CA LEU A 46 18.70 4.90 4.89
C LEU A 46 19.04 3.79 3.88
N LYS A 47 20.07 3.98 3.06
CA LYS A 47 20.52 3.01 2.04
C LYS A 47 20.79 1.63 2.62
N LYS A 48 21.27 1.54 3.87
CA LYS A 48 21.53 0.26 4.56
C LYS A 48 20.26 -0.51 4.93
N SER A 49 19.13 0.18 5.03
CA SER A 49 17.83 -0.41 5.37
C SER A 49 16.87 -0.48 4.18
N LEU A 50 17.30 -0.07 2.97
CA LEU A 50 16.46 -0.16 1.79
C LEU A 50 16.24 -1.63 1.40
N PRO A 51 14.98 -2.06 1.23
CA PRO A 51 14.67 -3.39 0.75
C PRO A 51 15.02 -3.53 -0.74
N ASN A 52 15.20 -4.77 -1.20
CA ASN A 52 15.20 -5.04 -2.63
C ASN A 52 13.75 -5.07 -3.13
N PHE A 53 13.36 -4.08 -3.93
CA PHE A 53 11.98 -4.00 -4.43
C PHE A 53 11.53 -5.27 -5.16
N LYS A 54 12.37 -5.83 -6.05
CA LYS A 54 12.00 -6.97 -6.90
C LYS A 54 11.77 -8.26 -6.09
N ILE A 55 12.31 -8.33 -4.88
CA ILE A 55 12.16 -9.47 -3.96
C ILE A 55 11.01 -9.22 -2.99
N GLU A 56 11.02 -8.07 -2.31
CA GLU A 56 10.16 -7.80 -1.15
C GLU A 56 8.75 -7.30 -1.56
N TYR A 57 8.59 -6.79 -2.78
CA TYR A 57 7.30 -6.26 -3.26
C TYR A 57 6.17 -7.29 -3.18
N GLN A 58 6.42 -8.56 -3.53
CA GLN A 58 5.36 -9.58 -3.58
C GLN A 58 4.77 -9.88 -2.20
N GLY A 59 5.62 -9.89 -1.17
CA GLY A 59 5.19 -10.03 0.23
C GLY A 59 4.34 -8.85 0.66
N TRP A 60 4.83 -7.62 0.41
CA TRP A 60 4.09 -6.40 0.70
C TRP A 60 2.74 -6.31 -0.03
N TYR A 61 2.72 -6.62 -1.33
CA TYR A 61 1.54 -6.57 -2.18
C TYR A 61 0.46 -7.55 -1.69
N SER A 62 0.86 -8.78 -1.35
CA SER A 62 -0.06 -9.81 -0.88
C SER A 62 -0.71 -9.43 0.45
N ALA A 63 0.08 -8.94 1.42
CA ALA A 63 -0.42 -8.47 2.70
C ALA A 63 -1.35 -7.26 2.54
N SER A 64 -0.95 -6.30 1.70
CA SER A 64 -1.73 -5.08 1.41
C SER A 64 -3.06 -5.42 0.74
N LYS A 65 -3.05 -6.31 -0.25
CA LYS A 65 -4.25 -6.75 -0.98
C LYS A 65 -5.25 -7.44 -0.05
N ALA A 66 -4.77 -8.27 0.88
CA ALA A 66 -5.63 -8.93 1.86
C ALA A 66 -6.33 -7.91 2.77
N LEU A 67 -5.60 -6.92 3.28
CA LEU A 67 -6.16 -5.85 4.12
C LEU A 67 -7.16 -4.98 3.35
N ILE A 68 -6.83 -4.58 2.12
CA ILE A 68 -7.74 -3.80 1.28
C ILE A 68 -9.02 -4.59 0.98
N LYS A 69 -8.91 -5.88 0.67
CA LYS A 69 -10.09 -6.73 0.45
C LYS A 69 -11.02 -6.77 1.67
N GLN A 70 -10.47 -6.76 2.89
CA GLN A 70 -11.25 -6.83 4.12
C GLN A 70 -11.83 -5.48 4.54
N LEU A 71 -11.07 -4.40 4.42
CA LEU A 71 -11.41 -3.10 5.01
C LEU A 71 -11.87 -2.06 3.99
N LEU A 72 -11.41 -2.16 2.74
CA LEU A 72 -11.76 -1.25 1.64
C LEU A 72 -12.05 -2.03 0.34
N PRO A 73 -13.04 -2.95 0.34
CA PRO A 73 -13.29 -3.85 -0.79
C PRO A 73 -13.55 -3.09 -2.10
N ASP A 74 -14.23 -1.94 -2.05
CA ASP A 74 -14.54 -1.10 -3.21
C ASP A 74 -13.27 -0.55 -3.90
N ARG A 75 -12.14 -0.49 -3.18
CA ARG A 75 -10.84 -0.03 -3.70
C ARG A 75 -9.92 -1.18 -4.14
N LEU A 76 -10.35 -2.43 -4.02
CA LEU A 76 -9.53 -3.60 -4.35
C LEU A 76 -9.19 -3.66 -5.85
N ALA A 77 -10.15 -3.33 -6.71
CA ALA A 77 -9.94 -3.28 -8.16
C ALA A 77 -8.95 -2.18 -8.54
N ASP A 78 -9.09 -0.98 -7.95
CA ASP A 78 -8.16 0.13 -8.14
C ASP A 78 -6.73 -0.24 -7.73
N PHE A 79 -6.57 -0.89 -6.56
CA PHE A 79 -5.27 -1.34 -6.09
C PHE A 79 -4.62 -2.34 -7.05
N THR A 80 -5.41 -3.28 -7.56
CA THR A 80 -4.94 -4.36 -8.43
C THR A 80 -4.57 -3.84 -9.83
N ARG A 81 -5.32 -2.88 -10.39
CA ARG A 81 -5.05 -2.30 -11.73
C ARG A 81 -3.70 -1.59 -11.85
N HIS A 82 -3.14 -1.15 -10.72
CA HIS A 82 -1.82 -0.50 -10.67
C HIS A 82 -0.67 -1.52 -10.78
N TYR A 83 -0.93 -2.77 -10.41
CA TYR A 83 -0.01 -3.88 -10.63
C TYR A 83 -0.15 -4.46 -12.04
N GLU A 84 -1.37 -4.80 -12.43
CA GLU A 84 -1.65 -5.59 -13.63
C GLU A 84 -1.49 -4.79 -14.90
N LYS A 85 -0.68 -5.31 -15.83
CA LYS A 85 -0.58 -4.72 -17.17
C LYS A 85 -1.89 -4.90 -17.97
N PRO A 86 -2.42 -3.83 -18.61
CA PRO A 86 -3.61 -3.97 -19.43
C PRO A 86 -3.35 -4.93 -20.61
N LYS A 87 -4.39 -5.60 -21.12
CA LYS A 87 -4.31 -6.51 -22.29
C LYS A 87 -5.55 -6.35 -23.17
N PRO A 88 -5.43 -6.37 -24.51
CA PRO A 88 -4.18 -6.34 -25.28
C PRO A 88 -3.56 -4.92 -25.32
N ARG A 89 -2.24 -4.82 -25.55
CA ARG A 89 -1.53 -3.54 -25.78
C ARG A 89 -0.74 -3.64 -27.09
N LYS A 90 -0.91 -2.66 -27.98
CA LYS A 90 -0.15 -2.58 -29.24
C LYS A 90 1.25 -2.00 -29.02
N ASP A 91 1.31 -0.90 -28.27
CA ASP A 91 2.53 -0.21 -27.89
C ASP A 91 2.59 -0.08 -26.37
N ILE A 92 3.78 0.16 -25.84
CA ILE A 92 4.00 0.43 -24.42
C ILE A 92 4.35 1.89 -24.26
N THR A 93 3.58 2.57 -23.44
CA THR A 93 3.68 4.00 -23.14
C THR A 93 3.71 4.21 -21.63
N PHE A 94 4.08 5.40 -21.17
CA PHE A 94 3.98 5.75 -19.74
C PHE A 94 2.58 5.51 -19.17
N GLU A 95 1.53 5.70 -19.98
CA GLU A 95 0.13 5.53 -19.55
C GLU A 95 -0.23 4.07 -19.26
N ASN A 96 0.37 3.13 -19.98
CA ASN A 96 0.00 1.72 -19.91
C ASN A 96 1.05 0.81 -19.28
N TYR A 97 2.22 1.35 -18.92
CA TYR A 97 3.25 0.69 -18.13
C TYR A 97 2.75 0.47 -16.69
N ARG A 98 3.04 -0.67 -16.08
CA ARG A 98 2.56 -1.01 -14.72
C ARG A 98 3.68 -1.61 -13.86
N VAL A 99 3.40 -1.82 -12.57
CA VAL A 99 4.39 -2.43 -11.65
C VAL A 99 4.80 -3.84 -12.10
N GLU A 100 3.90 -4.61 -12.74
CA GLU A 100 4.26 -5.90 -13.32
C GLU A 100 5.33 -5.77 -14.43
N ASP A 101 5.27 -4.73 -15.27
CA ASP A 101 6.27 -4.49 -16.32
C ASP A 101 7.64 -4.15 -15.69
N TYR A 102 7.66 -3.37 -14.61
CA TYR A 102 8.88 -3.06 -13.83
C TYR A 102 9.52 -4.33 -13.26
N LEU A 103 8.71 -5.21 -12.66
CA LEU A 103 9.20 -6.46 -12.07
C LEU A 103 9.76 -7.42 -13.14
N GLN A 104 9.24 -7.35 -14.36
CA GLN A 104 9.75 -8.08 -15.53
C GLN A 104 10.98 -7.41 -16.17
N GLY A 105 11.39 -6.23 -15.69
CA GLY A 105 12.54 -5.49 -16.21
C GLY A 105 12.31 -4.89 -17.59
N LEU A 106 11.06 -4.65 -17.97
CA LEU A 106 10.70 -4.19 -19.31
C LEU A 106 11.17 -2.75 -19.54
N ARG A 107 11.88 -2.55 -20.66
CA ARG A 107 12.31 -1.25 -21.18
C ARG A 107 11.99 -1.20 -22.67
N VAL A 108 11.49 -0.06 -23.12
CA VAL A 108 11.23 0.19 -24.54
C VAL A 108 12.19 1.23 -25.05
N THR A 109 12.96 0.88 -26.08
CA THR A 109 13.93 1.76 -26.73
C THR A 109 13.61 1.96 -28.21
N ARG A 110 14.05 3.08 -28.79
CA ARG A 110 13.88 3.40 -30.21
C ARG A 110 15.22 3.55 -30.92
N GLY A 111 15.23 3.13 -32.18
CA GLY A 111 16.32 3.41 -33.11
C GLY A 111 17.63 2.70 -32.79
N TRP A 112 18.66 3.03 -33.57
CA TRP A 112 20.00 2.44 -33.43
C TRP A 112 20.71 2.87 -32.15
N GLU A 113 20.45 4.11 -31.69
CA GLU A 113 21.02 4.68 -30.47
C GLU A 113 20.34 4.16 -29.18
N LYS A 114 19.30 3.33 -29.31
CA LYS A 114 18.54 2.75 -28.18
C LYS A 114 18.05 3.81 -27.18
N GLU A 115 17.58 4.95 -27.69
CA GLU A 115 16.96 5.99 -26.86
C GLU A 115 15.78 5.38 -26.08
N GLU A 116 15.77 5.55 -24.75
CA GLU A 116 14.71 5.01 -23.89
C GLU A 116 13.41 5.81 -24.09
N ILE A 117 12.38 5.15 -24.63
CA ILE A 117 11.04 5.74 -24.79
C ILE A 117 10.26 5.59 -23.48
N VAL A 118 10.31 4.40 -22.88
CA VAL A 118 9.62 4.09 -21.62
C VAL A 118 10.49 3.15 -20.80
N GLY A 119 10.80 3.58 -19.59
CA GLY A 119 11.63 2.84 -18.64
C GLY A 119 10.92 2.49 -17.33
N PRO A 120 11.66 1.88 -16.39
CA PRO A 120 11.13 1.46 -15.09
C PRO A 120 10.49 2.57 -14.25
N GLN A 121 10.93 3.81 -14.43
CA GLN A 121 10.39 5.01 -13.78
C GLN A 121 8.88 5.19 -14.00
N ALA A 122 8.35 4.67 -15.11
CA ALA A 122 6.92 4.75 -15.42
C ALA A 122 6.03 3.99 -14.40
N ALA A 123 6.58 3.04 -13.63
CA ALA A 123 5.83 2.34 -12.61
C ALA A 123 5.78 3.05 -11.24
N ILE A 124 6.64 4.07 -11.00
CA ILE A 124 6.68 4.82 -9.74
C ILE A 124 5.30 5.39 -9.35
N PRO A 125 4.60 6.16 -10.22
CA PRO A 125 3.29 6.71 -9.86
C PRO A 125 2.24 5.63 -9.58
N HIS A 126 2.34 4.46 -10.21
CA HIS A 126 1.43 3.34 -9.93
C HIS A 126 1.66 2.72 -8.56
N PHE A 127 2.92 2.55 -8.16
CA PHE A 127 3.24 2.07 -6.82
C PHE A 127 2.84 3.11 -5.74
N GLU A 128 3.02 4.40 -6.01
CA GLU A 128 2.53 5.47 -5.12
C GLU A 128 1.02 5.39 -4.90
N GLN A 129 0.23 5.15 -5.95
CA GLN A 129 -1.21 4.98 -5.82
C GLN A 129 -1.58 3.73 -4.99
N GLN A 130 -0.88 2.60 -5.18
CA GLN A 130 -1.08 1.42 -4.33
C GLN A 130 -0.85 1.73 -2.85
N ARG A 131 0.20 2.49 -2.54
CA ARG A 131 0.50 2.93 -1.18
C ARG A 131 -0.53 3.91 -0.63
N ALA A 132 -1.03 4.83 -1.45
CA ALA A 132 -2.05 5.79 -1.05
C ALA A 132 -3.36 5.07 -0.69
N ILE A 133 -3.76 4.06 -1.47
CA ILE A 133 -4.91 3.21 -1.17
C ILE A 133 -4.69 2.44 0.15
N LEU A 134 -3.52 1.85 0.35
CA LEU A 134 -3.19 1.18 1.61
C LEU A 134 -3.26 2.15 2.79
N LYS A 135 -2.74 3.37 2.66
CA LYS A 135 -2.79 4.38 3.73
C LYS A 135 -4.23 4.77 4.09
N ALA A 136 -5.15 4.79 3.12
CA ALA A 136 -6.56 5.05 3.37
C ALA A 136 -7.23 3.96 4.23
N VAL A 137 -6.65 2.74 4.27
CA VAL A 137 -7.12 1.67 5.16
C VAL A 137 -7.03 2.09 6.64
N SER A 138 -6.02 2.86 7.03
CA SER A 138 -5.87 3.33 8.42
C SER A 138 -7.07 4.16 8.87
N THR A 139 -7.52 5.11 8.06
CA THR A 139 -8.70 5.93 8.37
C THR A 139 -9.96 5.07 8.49
N ARG A 140 -10.16 4.11 7.58
CA ARG A 140 -11.31 3.20 7.65
C ARG A 140 -11.26 2.29 8.88
N PHE A 141 -10.08 1.79 9.22
CA PHE A 141 -9.87 0.97 10.41
C PHE A 141 -10.24 1.72 11.70
N GLU A 142 -9.82 2.98 11.83
CA GLU A 142 -10.15 3.82 12.98
C GLU A 142 -11.65 4.12 13.08
N ASN A 143 -12.29 4.47 11.97
CA ASN A 143 -13.73 4.73 11.93
C ASN A 143 -14.54 3.48 12.31
N SER A 144 -14.23 2.33 11.68
CA SER A 144 -14.93 1.08 11.99
C SER A 144 -14.71 0.62 13.44
N LEU A 145 -13.54 0.91 14.03
CA LEU A 145 -13.30 0.65 15.44
C LEU A 145 -14.17 1.53 16.35
N TYR A 146 -14.36 2.80 15.98
CA TYR A 146 -15.25 3.69 16.70
C TYR A 146 -16.70 3.20 16.64
N ASP A 147 -17.18 2.83 15.44
CA ASP A 147 -18.54 2.31 15.22
C ASP A 147 -18.80 1.05 16.07
N ILE A 148 -17.86 0.10 16.08
CA ILE A 148 -17.96 -1.13 16.89
C ILE A 148 -18.05 -0.81 18.38
N ARG A 149 -17.28 0.17 18.88
CA ARG A 149 -17.31 0.56 20.29
C ARG A 149 -18.65 1.18 20.69
N GLN A 150 -19.22 2.03 19.83
CA GLN A 150 -20.52 2.64 20.09
C GLN A 150 -21.64 1.59 20.14
N LEU A 151 -21.64 0.64 19.19
CA LEU A 151 -22.62 -0.45 19.18
C LEU A 151 -22.54 -1.32 20.43
N VAL A 152 -21.34 -1.77 20.82
CA VAL A 152 -21.16 -2.60 22.02
C VAL A 152 -21.53 -1.85 23.30
N GLN A 153 -21.28 -0.54 23.37
CA GLN A 153 -21.70 0.28 24.50
C GLN A 153 -23.22 0.42 24.58
N ALA A 154 -23.89 0.65 23.45
CA ALA A 154 -25.34 0.71 23.39
C ALA A 154 -25.98 -0.62 23.85
N ASP A 155 -25.51 -1.74 23.32
CA ASP A 155 -26.00 -3.07 23.69
C ASP A 155 -25.82 -3.36 25.21
N LEU A 156 -24.72 -2.89 25.80
CA LEU A 156 -24.48 -3.03 27.24
C LEU A 156 -25.46 -2.18 28.05
N PHE A 157 -25.66 -0.92 27.69
CA PHE A 157 -26.59 -0.03 28.39
C PHE A 157 -28.04 -0.52 28.29
N ASP A 158 -28.47 -1.01 27.12
CA ASP A 158 -29.81 -1.57 26.94
C ASP A 158 -30.01 -2.81 27.83
N SER A 159 -28.98 -3.65 27.94
CA SER A 159 -29.00 -4.84 28.81
C SER A 159 -29.08 -4.47 30.31
N GLU A 160 -28.33 -3.44 30.73
CA GLU A 160 -28.37 -2.93 32.11
C GLU A 160 -29.72 -2.28 32.45
N LEU A 161 -30.28 -1.48 31.53
CA LEU A 161 -31.61 -0.88 31.68
C LEU A 161 -32.70 -1.95 31.80
N ALA A 162 -32.69 -2.95 30.91
CA ALA A 162 -33.64 -4.06 30.94
C ALA A 162 -33.60 -4.81 32.28
N THR A 163 -32.40 -5.07 32.80
CA THR A 163 -32.21 -5.72 34.10
C THR A 163 -32.72 -4.85 35.26
N ALA A 164 -32.54 -3.53 35.21
CA ALA A 164 -33.01 -2.60 36.23
C ALA A 164 -34.53 -2.39 36.24
N THR A 165 -35.20 -2.54 35.09
CA THR A 165 -36.68 -2.45 34.97
C THR A 165 -37.40 -3.79 35.17
N SER A 166 -36.67 -4.89 35.34
CA SER A 166 -37.25 -6.20 35.65
C SER A 166 -37.70 -6.23 37.12
N PRO A 167 -38.97 -6.57 37.44
CA PRO A 167 -39.41 -6.66 38.84
C PRO A 167 -38.61 -7.75 39.56
N PRO A 168 -38.25 -7.57 40.85
CA PRO A 168 -37.72 -8.67 41.65
C PRO A 168 -38.82 -9.73 41.86
N ASP A 169 -38.48 -11.00 41.57
CA ASP A 169 -39.30 -12.18 41.90
C ASP A 169 -39.54 -12.32 43.41
#